data_AF-A0A1G9DHX6-F1
#
_entry.id   AF-A0A1G9DHX6-F1
#
_cell.length_a   1.000
_cell.length_b   1.000
_cell.length_c   1.000
_cell.angle_alpha   90.00
_cell.angle_beta   90.00
_cell.angle_gamma   90.00
#
_symmetry.space_group_name_H-M   'P 1'
#
loop_
_entity.id
_entity.type
_entity.pdbx_description
1 polymer ?
#
loop_
_entity_poly.entity_id
_entity_poly.type
_entity_poly.pdbx_seq_one_letter_code
_entity_poly.pdbx_strand_id
1 'polypeptide(L)'
;MANKKPVFKPYYQHQLMAFPPTFDELIPADHTVRLVDKIINVINVEPLLSAYHIRGASNYHPILLLKVLVYGYVTNTYSSRKLAIACRESIPFMWLSGMSKPDHNTINRFRGARLKHALRNVFEEVVKYLAEEGLLSIDEVYTDGTKIEANANKYTFVWKKSIQTNKAKMKKQLDEIWNYAQSVATVEDLLPEPPTAKTVSPESIQATVDKLNEVLANNNQVDKKTKAKLRYLTKNYPEAINKYEHQEEILAERNSYSKTDPDATFMRMKEDHMRNGQLKPAYNVQISTSNQFIVNYTIHSNPTDILTLKSHMEQHENSFNRPPKTLTADAGYGSEENYALLEQKQVESFVKFNMFDKQQNAHYNQKYPFAANQLFYNEQKDTYICPMGQSMDFVGIVKKRTASGFEQQIRRYQAKNCSNCPLNGACHKSKGNRLIEINENLQSHKQKAHCLLNTEQGISHRKKRCYDVEPVFANIKQNHGFRRFMLRGKQKVEIEWGLLAIAQNIRKKAA
;
A
#
# COMPACT_ATOMS: atom_id res chain seq x y z
N MET A 1 -30.86 -38.43 54.40
CA MET A 1 -30.15 -37.28 53.80
C MET A 1 -31.13 -36.51 52.92
N ALA A 2 -31.41 -35.25 53.23
CA ALA A 2 -32.29 -34.43 52.40
C ALA A 2 -31.66 -34.25 51.02
N ASN A 3 -32.33 -34.74 49.99
CA ASN A 3 -31.87 -34.69 48.61
C ASN A 3 -31.95 -33.23 48.12
N LYS A 4 -30.89 -32.44 48.37
CA LYS A 4 -30.77 -31.05 47.92
C LYS A 4 -30.65 -31.02 46.40
N LYS A 5 -31.78 -31.08 45.69
CA LYS A 5 -31.82 -30.86 44.24
C LYS A 5 -31.85 -29.35 43.96
N PRO A 6 -31.09 -28.87 42.97
CA PRO A 6 -31.18 -27.48 42.53
C PRO A 6 -32.56 -27.19 41.91
N VAL A 7 -33.12 -26.02 42.22
CA VAL A 7 -34.36 -25.53 41.61
C VAL A 7 -33.99 -24.75 40.35
N PHE A 8 -34.44 -25.23 39.20
CA PHE A 8 -34.23 -24.57 37.91
C PHE A 8 -35.43 -23.68 37.54
N LYS A 9 -35.17 -22.65 36.72
CA LYS A 9 -36.25 -21.89 36.08
C LYS A 9 -37.00 -22.79 35.09
N PRO A 10 -38.30 -22.57 34.86
CA PRO A 10 -39.04 -23.31 33.83
C PRO A 10 -38.40 -23.15 32.45
N TYR A 11 -38.30 -24.27 31.70
CA TYR A 11 -37.71 -24.31 30.36
C TYR A 11 -38.76 -24.80 29.36
N TYR A 12 -39.33 -23.88 28.59
CA TYR A 12 -40.41 -24.14 27.63
C TYR A 12 -40.00 -23.77 26.21
N GLN A 13 -39.33 -24.69 25.51
CA GLN A 13 -38.84 -24.46 24.15
C GLN A 13 -39.96 -24.23 23.11
N HIS A 14 -41.14 -24.82 23.32
CA HIS A 14 -42.29 -24.72 22.41
C HIS A 14 -43.36 -23.72 22.91
N GLN A 15 -42.97 -22.76 23.74
CA GLN A 15 -43.90 -21.74 24.24
C GLN A 15 -44.47 -20.93 23.07
N LEU A 16 -45.79 -21.00 22.90
CA LEU A 16 -46.51 -20.19 21.91
C LEU A 16 -46.65 -18.75 22.41
N MET A 17 -46.40 -17.77 21.54
CA MET A 17 -46.66 -16.35 21.81
C MET A 17 -47.98 -15.95 21.15
N ALA A 18 -48.97 -15.53 21.97
CA ALA A 18 -50.26 -15.06 21.45
C ALA A 18 -50.14 -13.77 20.64
N PHE A 19 -49.29 -12.84 21.10
CA PHE A 19 -48.86 -11.65 20.37
C PHE A 19 -47.33 -11.60 20.39
N PRO A 20 -46.64 -11.71 19.24
CA PRO A 20 -45.19 -11.61 19.22
C PRO A 20 -44.76 -10.18 19.54
N PRO A 21 -43.68 -9.99 20.32
CA PRO A 21 -43.14 -8.66 20.60
C PRO A 21 -42.65 -7.98 19.32
N THR A 22 -42.67 -6.65 19.30
CA THR A 22 -42.08 -5.91 18.18
C THR A 22 -40.56 -6.06 18.18
N PHE A 23 -39.92 -5.91 17.02
CA PHE A 23 -38.46 -5.90 16.98
C PHE A 23 -37.85 -4.76 17.79
N ASP A 24 -38.58 -3.65 17.95
CA ASP A 24 -38.13 -2.53 18.76
C ASP A 24 -38.08 -2.89 20.25
N GLU A 25 -39.06 -3.64 20.76
CA GLU A 25 -39.07 -4.19 22.12
C GLU A 25 -37.96 -5.21 22.37
N LEU A 26 -37.58 -5.96 21.33
CA LEU A 26 -36.54 -6.99 21.43
C LEU A 26 -35.11 -6.43 21.39
N ILE A 27 -34.95 -5.14 21.06
CA ILE A 27 -33.64 -4.50 20.92
C ILE A 27 -33.49 -3.43 22.00
N PRO A 28 -32.52 -3.58 22.93
CA PRO A 28 -32.23 -2.57 23.94
C PRO A 28 -31.99 -1.17 23.36
N ALA A 29 -32.34 -0.13 24.12
CA ALA A 29 -32.23 1.27 23.67
C ALA A 29 -30.78 1.71 23.40
N ASP A 30 -29.82 1.13 24.13
CA ASP A 30 -28.37 1.35 24.03
C ASP A 30 -27.68 0.42 23.01
N HIS A 31 -28.44 -0.44 22.33
CA HIS A 31 -27.87 -1.40 21.40
C HIS A 31 -27.24 -0.73 20.18
N THR A 32 -26.03 -1.14 19.80
CA THR A 32 -25.23 -0.56 18.71
C THR A 32 -25.92 -0.50 17.35
N VAL A 33 -26.87 -1.40 17.09
CA VAL A 33 -27.71 -1.39 15.88
C VAL A 33 -28.48 -0.07 15.71
N ARG A 34 -28.95 0.52 16.81
CA ARG A 34 -29.68 1.80 16.80
C ARG A 34 -28.76 2.96 16.46
N LEU A 35 -27.49 2.89 16.90
CA LEU A 35 -26.48 3.87 16.52
C LEU A 35 -26.17 3.81 15.01
N VAL A 36 -26.06 2.61 14.44
CA VAL A 36 -25.91 2.45 12.98
C VAL A 36 -27.10 3.05 12.25
N ASP A 37 -28.32 2.74 12.69
CA ASP A 37 -29.54 3.27 12.08
C ASP A 37 -29.56 4.80 12.11
N LYS A 38 -29.32 5.40 13.28
CA LYS A 38 -29.27 6.85 13.48
C LYS A 38 -28.25 7.52 12.55
N ILE A 39 -27.01 7.05 12.54
CA ILE A 39 -25.94 7.66 11.73
C ILE A 39 -26.27 7.55 10.25
N ILE A 40 -26.69 6.37 9.78
CA ILE A 40 -26.96 6.15 8.35
C ILE A 40 -28.21 6.93 7.86
N ASN A 41 -29.16 7.25 8.74
CA ASN A 41 -30.32 8.10 8.38
C ASN A 41 -29.99 9.58 8.30
N VAL A 42 -28.95 10.06 9.00
CA VAL A 42 -28.58 11.49 9.03
C VAL A 42 -27.68 11.87 7.85
N ILE A 43 -26.86 10.95 7.37
CA ILE A 43 -25.92 11.22 6.28
C ILE A 43 -26.60 11.42 4.92
N ASN A 44 -26.01 12.26 4.07
CA ASN A 44 -26.47 12.42 2.70
C ASN A 44 -26.17 11.17 1.84
N VAL A 45 -27.23 10.45 1.46
CA VAL A 45 -27.15 9.26 0.60
C VAL A 45 -27.63 9.51 -0.84
N GLU A 46 -27.87 10.76 -1.24
CA GLU A 46 -28.35 11.10 -2.59
C GLU A 46 -27.45 10.53 -3.72
N PRO A 47 -26.10 10.54 -3.61
CA PRO A 47 -25.22 9.92 -4.60
C PRO A 47 -25.44 8.40 -4.76
N LEU A 48 -25.96 7.74 -3.72
CA LEU A 48 -26.27 6.33 -3.73
C LEU A 48 -27.63 6.05 -4.39
N LEU A 49 -28.62 6.91 -4.17
CA LEU A 49 -29.96 6.80 -4.74
C LEU A 49 -29.95 7.08 -6.25
N SER A 50 -29.21 8.09 -6.69
CA SER A 50 -29.10 8.47 -8.11
C SER A 50 -28.46 7.40 -9.00
N ALA A 51 -27.73 6.43 -8.42
CA ALA A 51 -27.14 5.31 -9.13
C ALA A 51 -28.15 4.22 -9.56
N TYR A 52 -29.43 4.35 -9.17
CA TYR A 52 -30.48 3.40 -9.48
C TYR A 52 -31.36 3.90 -10.64
N HIS A 53 -31.68 2.98 -11.56
CA HIS A 53 -32.52 3.30 -12.71
C HIS A 53 -34.01 3.29 -12.33
N ILE A 54 -34.77 4.18 -12.98
CA ILE A 54 -36.22 4.31 -12.79
C ILE A 54 -37.00 3.13 -13.42
N ARG A 55 -36.39 2.41 -14.36
CA ARG A 55 -37.03 1.29 -15.10
C ARG A 55 -36.40 -0.05 -14.76
N GLY A 56 -37.22 -1.10 -14.68
CA GLY A 56 -36.81 -2.49 -14.46
C GLY A 56 -37.43 -3.11 -13.20
N ALA A 57 -36.92 -4.28 -12.80
CA ALA A 57 -37.38 -4.95 -11.58
C ALA A 57 -37.11 -4.10 -10.33
N SER A 58 -38.01 -4.20 -9.34
CA SER A 58 -37.91 -3.51 -8.05
C SER A 58 -36.60 -3.87 -7.35
N ASN A 59 -35.88 -2.85 -6.86
CA ASN A 59 -34.65 -3.03 -6.10
C ASN A 59 -34.91 -2.84 -4.60
N TYR A 60 -34.12 -3.53 -3.77
CA TYR A 60 -34.06 -3.20 -2.35
C TYR A 60 -33.56 -1.77 -2.15
N HIS A 61 -34.08 -1.09 -1.13
CA HIS A 61 -33.69 0.27 -0.81
C HIS A 61 -32.18 0.35 -0.51
N PRO A 62 -31.41 1.30 -1.08
CA PRO A 62 -29.97 1.34 -0.90
C PRO A 62 -29.53 1.61 0.54
N ILE A 63 -30.30 2.44 1.28
CA ILE A 63 -30.09 2.68 2.71
C ILE A 63 -30.18 1.37 3.52
N LEU A 64 -31.15 0.51 3.20
CA LEU A 64 -31.30 -0.79 3.85
C LEU A 64 -30.06 -1.64 3.63
N LEU A 65 -29.59 -1.75 2.38
CA LEU A 65 -28.41 -2.55 2.06
C LEU A 65 -27.15 -1.96 2.70
N LEU A 66 -27.04 -0.64 2.80
CA LEU A 66 -25.95 0.05 3.48
C LEU A 66 -25.97 -0.23 4.99
N LYS A 67 -27.12 -0.12 5.66
CA LYS A 67 -27.29 -0.44 7.08
C LYS A 67 -26.89 -1.89 7.38
N VAL A 68 -27.39 -2.84 6.58
CA VAL A 68 -27.04 -4.26 6.71
C VAL A 68 -25.53 -4.49 6.54
N LEU A 69 -24.90 -3.84 5.55
CA LEU A 69 -23.45 -3.95 5.35
C LEU A 69 -22.67 -3.34 6.51
N VAL A 70 -22.94 -2.09 6.88
CA VAL A 70 -22.22 -1.38 7.95
C VAL A 70 -22.35 -2.14 9.27
N TYR A 71 -23.57 -2.53 9.64
CA TYR A 71 -23.80 -3.33 10.85
C TYR A 71 -23.14 -4.71 10.78
N GLY A 72 -23.08 -5.31 9.59
CA GLY A 72 -22.27 -6.48 9.31
C GLY A 72 -20.79 -6.30 9.67
N TYR A 73 -20.18 -5.20 9.24
CA TYR A 73 -18.79 -4.89 9.57
C TYR A 73 -18.63 -4.48 11.04
N VAL A 74 -19.65 -3.90 11.67
CA VAL A 74 -19.71 -3.63 13.13
C VAL A 74 -19.83 -4.91 13.98
N THR A 75 -20.29 -6.02 13.40
CA THR A 75 -20.44 -7.32 14.10
C THR A 75 -19.47 -8.39 13.62
N ASN A 76 -18.41 -8.03 12.87
CA ASN A 76 -17.44 -8.95 12.27
C ASN A 76 -18.04 -9.96 11.26
N THR A 77 -19.21 -9.67 10.70
CA THR A 77 -19.89 -10.49 9.69
C THR A 77 -19.65 -9.96 8.28
N TYR A 78 -18.52 -10.34 7.68
CA TYR A 78 -18.10 -9.81 6.36
C TYR A 78 -18.62 -10.61 5.15
N SER A 79 -19.02 -11.86 5.36
CA SER A 79 -19.47 -12.73 4.26
C SER A 79 -20.88 -12.36 3.83
N SER A 80 -21.11 -12.12 2.54
CA SER A 80 -22.46 -11.81 2.03
C SER A 80 -23.46 -12.96 2.26
N ARG A 81 -22.99 -14.20 2.31
CA ARG A 81 -23.83 -15.35 2.69
C ARG A 81 -24.23 -15.31 4.16
N LYS A 82 -23.28 -15.02 5.05
CA LYS A 82 -23.58 -14.86 6.48
C LYS A 82 -24.51 -13.67 6.74
N LEU A 83 -24.35 -12.58 5.99
CA LEU A 83 -25.26 -11.43 6.07
C LEU A 83 -26.67 -11.79 5.60
N ALA A 84 -26.81 -12.53 4.50
CA ALA A 84 -28.11 -13.00 4.02
C ALA A 84 -28.80 -13.93 5.04
N ILE A 85 -28.04 -14.78 5.73
CA ILE A 85 -28.52 -15.60 6.84
C ILE A 85 -28.93 -14.72 8.03
N ALA A 86 -28.10 -13.74 8.40
CA ALA A 86 -28.38 -12.84 9.51
C ALA A 86 -29.68 -12.04 9.30
N CYS A 87 -29.97 -11.58 8.08
CA CYS A 87 -31.25 -10.96 7.74
C CYS A 87 -32.48 -11.88 7.92
N ARG A 88 -32.29 -13.20 8.08
CA ARG A 88 -33.35 -14.19 8.28
C ARG A 88 -33.44 -14.71 9.70
N GLU A 89 -32.39 -14.57 10.51
CA GLU A 89 -32.27 -15.25 11.80
C GLU A 89 -31.94 -14.29 12.95
N SER A 90 -31.42 -13.10 12.68
CA SER A 90 -30.94 -12.16 13.70
C SER A 90 -31.87 -10.96 13.83
N ILE A 91 -32.43 -10.76 15.03
CA ILE A 91 -33.34 -9.67 15.37
C ILE A 91 -32.79 -8.28 14.95
N PRO A 92 -31.53 -7.89 15.29
CA PRO A 92 -30.98 -6.61 14.84
C PRO A 92 -30.94 -6.44 13.30
N PHE A 93 -30.62 -7.50 12.56
CA PHE A 93 -30.60 -7.44 11.10
C PHE A 93 -32.01 -7.40 10.50
N MET A 94 -32.96 -8.14 11.09
CA MET A 94 -34.38 -8.07 10.70
C MET A 94 -34.97 -6.67 10.93
N TRP A 95 -34.59 -6.03 12.04
CA TRP A 95 -35.01 -4.67 12.35
C TRP A 95 -34.44 -3.66 11.34
N LEU A 96 -33.13 -3.70 11.06
CA LEU A 96 -32.51 -2.84 10.05
C LEU A 96 -33.04 -3.08 8.64
N SER A 97 -33.37 -4.33 8.31
CA SER A 97 -33.89 -4.69 6.99
C SER A 97 -35.40 -4.55 6.85
N GLY A 98 -36.12 -4.20 7.93
CA GLY A 98 -37.58 -4.22 7.94
C GLY A 98 -38.13 -5.57 7.46
N MET A 99 -37.55 -6.68 7.92
CA MET A 99 -37.88 -8.06 7.50
C MET A 99 -37.59 -8.41 6.04
N SER A 100 -36.98 -7.50 5.28
CA SER A 100 -36.47 -7.81 3.95
C SER A 100 -35.35 -8.83 4.03
N LYS A 101 -35.32 -9.76 3.08
CA LYS A 101 -34.37 -10.89 3.03
C LYS A 101 -33.50 -10.82 1.77
N PRO A 102 -32.67 -9.78 1.61
CA PRO A 102 -31.80 -9.67 0.45
C PRO A 102 -30.88 -10.88 0.38
N ASP A 103 -30.76 -11.46 -0.81
CA ASP A 103 -29.90 -12.60 -1.03
C ASP A 103 -28.42 -12.20 -1.06
N HIS A 104 -27.53 -13.19 -0.99
CA HIS A 104 -26.10 -12.93 -0.95
C HIS A 104 -25.58 -12.27 -2.23
N ASN A 105 -26.25 -12.48 -3.37
CA ASN A 105 -25.90 -11.88 -4.65
C ASN A 105 -26.23 -10.39 -4.66
N THR A 106 -27.40 -10.00 -4.15
CA THR A 106 -27.81 -8.61 -3.99
C THR A 106 -26.83 -7.87 -3.09
N ILE A 107 -26.51 -8.43 -1.92
CA ILE A 107 -25.57 -7.83 -0.96
C ILE A 107 -24.18 -7.69 -1.59
N ASN A 108 -23.69 -8.74 -2.27
CA ASN A 108 -22.36 -8.70 -2.88
C ASN A 108 -22.27 -7.74 -4.07
N ARG A 109 -23.32 -7.65 -4.89
CA ARG A 109 -23.42 -6.70 -6.00
C ARG A 109 -23.48 -5.26 -5.51
N PHE A 110 -24.25 -5.02 -4.45
CA PHE A 110 -24.30 -3.71 -3.80
C PHE A 110 -22.92 -3.30 -3.28
N ARG A 111 -22.28 -4.19 -2.52
CA ARG A 111 -20.92 -3.98 -1.98
C ARG A 111 -19.87 -3.75 -3.07
N GLY A 112 -19.81 -4.61 -4.08
CA GLY A 112 -18.71 -4.63 -5.04
C GLY A 112 -18.87 -3.75 -6.29
N ALA A 113 -20.09 -3.27 -6.57
CA ALA A 113 -20.36 -2.49 -7.78
C ALA A 113 -21.09 -1.17 -7.48
N ARG A 114 -22.15 -1.18 -6.66
CA ARG A 114 -22.98 0.02 -6.42
C ARG A 114 -22.31 1.03 -5.48
N LEU A 115 -21.55 0.57 -4.50
CA LEU A 115 -20.82 1.44 -3.55
C LEU A 115 -19.56 2.11 -4.13
N LYS A 116 -19.17 1.78 -5.36
CA LYS A 116 -17.90 2.17 -5.99
C LYS A 116 -17.62 3.68 -5.96
N HIS A 117 -18.63 4.51 -6.16
CA HIS A 117 -18.50 5.98 -6.19
C HIS A 117 -19.15 6.67 -5.00
N ALA A 118 -19.98 5.95 -4.23
CA ALA A 118 -20.76 6.54 -3.14
C ALA A 118 -20.14 6.32 -1.76
N LEU A 119 -19.36 5.24 -1.57
CA LEU A 119 -18.85 4.90 -0.24
C LEU A 119 -17.94 5.99 0.33
N ARG A 120 -17.12 6.62 -0.52
CA ARG A 120 -16.21 7.66 -0.07
C ARG A 120 -16.99 8.83 0.55
N ASN A 121 -18.01 9.32 -0.14
CA ASN A 121 -18.90 10.36 0.36
C ASN A 121 -19.59 9.92 1.66
N VAL A 122 -20.09 8.68 1.72
CA VAL A 122 -20.70 8.14 2.95
C VAL A 122 -19.72 8.17 4.12
N PHE A 123 -18.45 7.78 3.91
CA PHE A 123 -17.42 7.86 4.95
C PHE A 123 -17.14 9.31 5.37
N GLU A 124 -17.03 10.23 4.40
CA GLU A 124 -16.80 11.65 4.68
C GLU A 124 -17.92 12.26 5.51
N GLU A 125 -19.18 11.98 5.18
CA GLU A 125 -20.34 12.44 5.94
C GLU A 125 -20.35 11.86 7.38
N VAL A 126 -19.94 10.60 7.56
CA VAL A 126 -19.76 10.03 8.90
C VAL A 126 -18.65 10.76 9.67
N VAL A 127 -17.52 11.07 9.04
CA VAL A 127 -16.42 11.79 9.69
C VAL A 127 -16.84 13.22 10.05
N LYS A 128 -17.55 13.92 9.16
CA LYS A 128 -18.09 15.27 9.43
C LYS A 128 -19.06 15.24 10.60
N TYR A 129 -20.01 14.30 10.62
CA TYR A 129 -20.95 14.12 11.71
C TYR A 129 -20.23 13.92 13.07
N LEU A 130 -19.18 13.09 13.09
CA LEU A 130 -18.38 12.86 14.31
C LEU A 130 -17.53 14.07 14.72
N ALA A 131 -17.08 14.87 13.75
CA ALA A 131 -16.37 16.11 13.99
C ALA A 131 -17.30 17.20 14.56
N GLU A 132 -18.53 17.30 14.05
CA GLU A 132 -19.57 18.22 14.53
C GLU A 132 -20.00 17.90 15.97
N GLU A 133 -20.04 16.62 16.34
CA GLU A 133 -20.24 16.19 17.73
C GLU A 133 -19.00 16.42 18.63
N GLY A 134 -17.88 16.88 18.09
CA GLY A 134 -16.65 17.17 18.84
C GLY A 134 -15.84 15.93 19.23
N LEU A 135 -16.09 14.77 18.60
CA LEU A 135 -15.40 13.52 18.94
C LEU A 135 -14.01 13.40 18.31
N LEU A 136 -13.78 14.05 17.17
CA LEU A 136 -12.52 14.01 16.42
C LEU A 136 -12.18 15.38 15.82
N SER A 137 -10.91 15.57 15.47
CA SER A 137 -10.44 16.71 14.68
C SER A 137 -9.98 16.26 13.30
N ILE A 138 -10.38 17.00 12.26
CA ILE A 138 -9.86 16.84 10.90
C ILE A 138 -8.55 17.61 10.68
N ASP A 139 -8.24 18.57 11.56
CA ASP A 139 -7.07 19.45 11.46
C ASP A 139 -5.81 18.80 12.06
N GLU A 140 -5.96 18.01 13.13
CA GLU A 140 -4.86 17.30 13.80
C GLU A 140 -5.00 15.80 13.55
N VAL A 141 -4.09 15.24 12.76
CA VAL A 141 -4.14 13.84 12.33
C VAL A 141 -2.86 13.06 12.60
N TYR A 142 -3.04 11.78 12.94
CA TYR A 142 -1.96 10.81 13.15
C TYR A 142 -1.99 9.77 12.03
N THR A 143 -0.94 9.73 11.22
CA THR A 143 -0.87 8.83 10.05
C THR A 143 -0.01 7.61 10.35
N ASP A 144 -0.52 6.44 10.00
CA ASP A 144 0.26 5.20 9.98
C ASP A 144 -0.26 4.22 8.94
N GLY A 145 0.64 3.31 8.56
CA GLY A 145 0.42 2.30 7.53
C GLY A 145 0.49 0.89 8.07
N THR A 146 -0.35 0.01 7.54
CA THR A 146 -0.18 -1.42 7.75
C THR A 146 -0.46 -2.22 6.48
N LYS A 147 0.10 -3.42 6.42
CA LYS A 147 -0.16 -4.37 5.36
C LYS A 147 -1.29 -5.33 5.77
N ILE A 148 -2.21 -5.60 4.83
CA ILE A 148 -3.30 -6.57 4.96
C ILE A 148 -3.26 -7.50 3.75
N GLU A 149 -3.44 -8.81 4.00
CA GLU A 149 -3.35 -9.83 2.95
C GLU A 149 -4.48 -9.67 1.92
N ALA A 150 -4.16 -9.81 0.64
CA ALA A 150 -5.14 -9.77 -0.43
C ALA A 150 -5.89 -11.12 -0.56
N ASN A 151 -7.07 -11.12 -1.18
CA ASN A 151 -7.76 -12.37 -1.55
C ASN A 151 -7.13 -13.03 -2.79
N ALA A 152 -5.83 -13.34 -2.70
CA ALA A 152 -5.04 -13.87 -3.80
C ALA A 152 -4.37 -15.20 -3.44
N ASN A 153 -4.00 -15.98 -4.45
CA ASN A 153 -3.20 -17.18 -4.27
C ASN A 153 -1.75 -16.80 -3.88
N LYS A 154 -1.23 -17.45 -2.85
CA LYS A 154 0.09 -17.17 -2.24
C LYS A 154 1.26 -17.60 -3.12
N TYR A 155 1.03 -18.52 -4.07
CA TYR A 155 2.10 -19.17 -4.85
C TYR A 155 2.18 -18.72 -6.31
N THR A 156 1.30 -17.81 -6.75
CA THR A 156 1.23 -17.40 -8.16
C THR A 156 1.53 -15.91 -8.33
N PHE A 157 2.74 -15.61 -8.80
CA PHE A 157 3.23 -14.25 -8.96
C PHE A 157 4.03 -14.03 -10.24
N VAL A 158 4.22 -12.75 -10.56
CA VAL A 158 5.08 -12.27 -11.65
C VAL A 158 6.00 -11.21 -11.07
N TRP A 159 7.31 -11.35 -11.32
CA TRP A 159 8.34 -10.41 -10.87
C TRP A 159 8.89 -9.62 -12.06
N LYS A 160 9.04 -8.31 -11.90
CA LYS A 160 9.68 -7.43 -12.89
C LYS A 160 11.07 -7.92 -13.29
N LYS A 161 11.88 -8.31 -12.30
CA LYS A 161 13.24 -8.86 -12.53
C LYS A 161 13.23 -10.15 -13.34
N SER A 162 12.21 -11.00 -13.18
CA SER A 162 12.10 -12.24 -13.95
C SER A 162 11.85 -11.94 -15.43
N ILE A 163 10.97 -10.98 -15.73
CA ILE A 163 10.69 -10.54 -17.09
C ILE A 163 11.96 -9.96 -17.73
N GLN A 164 12.63 -9.04 -17.03
CA GLN A 164 13.89 -8.44 -17.50
C GLN A 164 14.97 -9.49 -17.76
N THR A 165 15.12 -10.48 -16.87
CA THR A 165 16.10 -11.55 -17.04
C THR A 165 15.76 -12.43 -18.24
N ASN A 166 14.48 -12.73 -18.45
CA ASN A 166 14.05 -13.53 -19.59
C ASN A 166 14.21 -12.76 -20.91
N LYS A 167 13.82 -11.48 -20.98
CA LYS A 167 14.07 -10.61 -22.14
C LYS A 167 15.56 -10.49 -22.46
N ALA A 168 16.42 -10.34 -21.45
CA ALA A 168 17.87 -10.29 -21.63
C ALA A 168 18.45 -11.62 -22.17
N LYS A 169 17.96 -12.76 -21.66
CA LYS A 169 18.31 -14.09 -22.23
C LYS A 169 17.85 -14.21 -23.68
N MET A 170 16.66 -13.71 -23.98
CA MET A 170 16.12 -13.79 -25.34
C MET A 170 16.96 -12.98 -26.33
N LYS A 171 17.34 -11.77 -25.92
CA LYS A 171 18.25 -10.92 -26.67
C LYS A 171 19.59 -11.61 -26.93
N LYS A 172 20.21 -12.17 -25.90
CA LYS A 172 21.49 -12.89 -26.06
C LYS A 172 21.39 -14.04 -27.07
N GLN A 173 20.29 -14.78 -27.07
CA GLN A 173 20.07 -15.86 -28.03
C GLN A 173 19.88 -15.35 -29.47
N LEU A 174 19.26 -14.18 -29.65
CA LEU A 174 19.15 -13.52 -30.96
C LEU A 174 20.53 -13.01 -31.42
N ASP A 175 21.30 -12.37 -30.54
CA ASP A 175 22.66 -11.90 -30.84
C ASP A 175 23.58 -13.07 -31.26
N GLU A 176 23.50 -14.22 -30.58
CA GLU A 176 24.24 -15.44 -30.94
C GLU A 176 23.90 -15.93 -32.35
N ILE A 177 22.63 -15.91 -32.74
CA ILE A 177 22.19 -16.38 -34.06
C ILE A 177 22.49 -15.35 -35.14
N TRP A 178 22.35 -14.06 -34.83
CA TRP A 178 22.72 -12.97 -35.73
C TRP A 178 24.21 -13.02 -36.06
N ASN A 179 25.09 -13.16 -35.07
CA ASN A 179 26.54 -13.30 -35.28
C ASN A 179 26.87 -14.53 -36.15
N TYR A 180 26.15 -15.64 -35.94
CA TYR A 180 26.30 -16.83 -36.77
C TYR A 180 25.82 -16.59 -38.21
N ALA A 181 24.65 -15.96 -38.39
CA ALA A 181 24.14 -15.59 -39.70
C ALA A 181 25.11 -14.67 -40.44
N GLN A 182 25.73 -13.71 -39.74
CA GLN A 182 26.77 -12.85 -40.32
C GLN A 182 28.00 -13.62 -40.79
N SER A 183 28.41 -14.67 -40.07
CA SER A 183 29.56 -15.49 -40.47
C SER A 183 29.29 -16.40 -41.68
N VAL A 184 28.03 -16.63 -42.03
CA VAL A 184 27.59 -17.56 -43.08
C VAL A 184 26.97 -16.82 -44.28
N ALA A 185 26.56 -15.57 -44.09
CA ALA A 185 25.96 -14.72 -45.12
C ALA A 185 26.96 -14.37 -46.23
N THR A 186 26.48 -14.42 -47.47
CA THR A 186 27.18 -13.93 -48.67
C THR A 186 27.00 -12.42 -48.82
N VAL A 187 27.86 -11.75 -49.62
CA VAL A 187 27.85 -10.28 -49.81
C VAL A 187 26.50 -9.74 -50.32
N GLU A 188 25.68 -10.58 -50.94
CA GLU A 188 24.34 -10.26 -51.45
C GLU A 188 23.21 -10.40 -50.40
N ASP A 189 23.48 -11.01 -49.24
CA ASP A 189 22.47 -11.21 -48.19
C ASP A 189 22.30 -9.94 -47.35
N LEU A 190 21.14 -9.28 -47.50
CA LEU A 190 20.74 -8.14 -46.65
C LEU A 190 20.39 -8.63 -45.24
N LEU A 191 21.40 -8.70 -44.36
CA LEU A 191 21.19 -9.02 -42.94
C LEU A 191 20.36 -7.94 -42.24
N PRO A 192 19.48 -8.33 -41.29
CA PRO A 192 18.80 -7.36 -40.44
C PRO A 192 19.82 -6.58 -39.60
N GLU A 193 19.48 -5.33 -39.26
CA GLU A 193 20.27 -4.55 -38.31
C GLU A 193 20.47 -5.34 -37.00
N PRO A 194 21.66 -5.26 -36.39
CA PRO A 194 21.94 -5.99 -35.16
C PRO A 194 20.93 -5.62 -34.07
N PRO A 195 20.56 -6.55 -33.16
CA PRO A 195 19.65 -6.26 -32.07
C PRO A 195 20.22 -5.18 -31.13
N THR A 196 19.98 -3.91 -31.43
CA THR A 196 20.55 -2.79 -30.67
C THR A 196 19.85 -2.66 -29.31
N ALA A 197 20.51 -2.01 -28.34
CA ALA A 197 20.01 -1.90 -26.96
C ALA A 197 18.73 -1.05 -26.80
N LYS A 198 18.29 -0.37 -27.86
CA LYS A 198 17.22 0.64 -27.81
C LYS A 198 15.91 0.24 -28.51
N THR A 199 15.86 -0.87 -29.25
CA THR A 199 14.72 -1.23 -30.13
C THR A 199 14.28 -2.68 -29.90
N VAL A 200 13.73 -2.95 -28.72
CA VAL A 200 13.15 -4.25 -28.36
C VAL A 200 11.62 -4.15 -28.44
N SER A 201 11.09 -3.84 -29.63
CA SER A 201 9.65 -3.94 -29.89
C SER A 201 9.32 -5.35 -30.40
N PRO A 202 8.09 -5.86 -30.23
CA PRO A 202 7.69 -7.19 -30.68
C PRO A 202 7.87 -7.36 -32.18
N GLU A 203 7.52 -6.31 -32.90
CA GLU A 203 7.59 -6.22 -34.35
C GLU A 203 9.04 -6.29 -34.82
N SER A 204 9.98 -5.62 -34.13
CA SER A 204 11.40 -5.67 -34.50
C SER A 204 12.02 -7.03 -34.25
N ILE A 205 11.68 -7.69 -33.14
CA ILE A 205 12.18 -9.03 -32.83
C ILE A 205 11.60 -10.07 -33.79
N GLN A 206 10.30 -9.97 -34.10
CA GLN A 206 9.65 -10.87 -35.04
C GLN A 206 10.24 -10.72 -36.44
N ALA A 207 10.36 -9.49 -36.93
CA ALA A 207 10.99 -9.21 -38.23
C ALA A 207 12.45 -9.68 -38.28
N THR A 208 13.18 -9.59 -37.16
CA THR A 208 14.56 -10.12 -37.07
C THR A 208 14.57 -11.64 -37.16
N VAL A 209 13.65 -12.34 -36.47
CA VAL A 209 13.52 -13.81 -36.53
C VAL A 209 13.12 -14.27 -37.93
N ASP A 210 12.21 -13.57 -38.59
CA ASP A 210 11.73 -13.91 -39.94
C ASP A 210 12.82 -13.69 -41.00
N LYS A 211 13.54 -12.56 -40.94
CA LYS A 211 14.72 -12.34 -41.81
C LYS A 211 15.85 -13.33 -41.57
N LEU A 212 16.10 -13.71 -40.31
CA LEU A 212 17.07 -14.77 -39.99
C LEU A 212 16.63 -16.13 -40.53
N ASN A 213 15.33 -16.42 -40.54
CA ASN A 213 14.79 -17.61 -41.20
C ASN A 213 15.02 -17.58 -42.72
N GLU A 214 14.82 -16.44 -43.38
CA GLU A 214 15.07 -16.30 -44.82
C GLU A 214 16.55 -16.52 -45.18
N VAL A 215 17.47 -15.81 -44.51
CA VAL A 215 18.92 -15.89 -44.78
C VAL A 215 19.47 -17.30 -44.49
N LEU A 216 19.02 -17.94 -43.40
CA LEU A 216 19.50 -19.28 -43.02
C LEU A 216 18.79 -20.42 -43.78
N ALA A 217 17.66 -20.16 -44.45
CA ALA A 217 16.99 -21.12 -45.32
C ALA A 217 17.70 -21.27 -46.68
N ASN A 218 18.26 -20.18 -47.21
CA ASN A 218 18.95 -20.15 -48.50
C ASN A 218 20.35 -20.78 -48.48
N ASN A 219 20.87 -21.12 -47.29
CA ASN A 219 22.27 -21.52 -47.12
C ASN A 219 22.41 -22.99 -46.68
N ASN A 220 23.08 -23.80 -47.50
CA ASN A 220 23.22 -25.26 -47.29
C ASN A 220 24.26 -25.65 -46.21
N GLN A 221 25.05 -24.70 -45.71
CA GLN A 221 26.11 -24.92 -44.69
C GLN A 221 25.66 -24.67 -43.23
N VAL A 222 24.37 -24.53 -42.96
CA VAL A 222 23.88 -24.17 -41.63
C VAL A 222 23.85 -25.37 -40.67
N ASP A 223 24.51 -25.24 -39.52
CA ASP A 223 24.57 -26.25 -38.46
C ASP A 223 23.17 -26.66 -37.94
N LYS A 224 22.98 -27.97 -37.73
CA LYS A 224 21.71 -28.59 -37.28
C LYS A 224 21.25 -28.01 -35.94
N LYS A 225 22.19 -27.63 -35.07
CA LYS A 225 21.93 -27.00 -33.76
C LYS A 225 21.35 -25.61 -33.90
N THR A 226 21.84 -24.80 -34.85
CA THR A 226 21.33 -23.44 -35.12
C THR A 226 19.94 -23.49 -35.76
N LYS A 227 19.69 -24.41 -36.70
CA LYS A 227 18.33 -24.63 -37.25
C LYS A 227 17.32 -25.06 -36.19
N ALA A 228 17.74 -25.85 -35.20
CA ALA A 228 16.86 -26.27 -34.10
C ALA A 228 16.56 -25.11 -33.13
N LYS A 229 17.58 -24.31 -32.79
CA LYS A 229 17.39 -23.08 -32.01
C LYS A 229 16.45 -22.11 -32.71
N LEU A 230 16.69 -21.82 -34.00
CA LEU A 230 15.86 -20.89 -34.78
C LEU A 230 14.39 -21.33 -34.87
N ARG A 231 14.12 -22.63 -35.05
CA ARG A 231 12.76 -23.18 -34.98
C ARG A 231 12.11 -23.01 -33.62
N TYR A 232 12.86 -23.21 -32.54
CA TYR A 232 12.36 -22.97 -31.18
C TYR A 232 12.02 -21.48 -30.96
N LEU A 233 12.86 -20.58 -31.45
CA LEU A 233 12.64 -19.13 -31.36
C LEU A 233 11.39 -18.72 -32.12
N THR A 234 11.29 -19.11 -33.39
CA THR A 234 10.15 -18.80 -34.26
C THR A 234 8.82 -19.25 -33.64
N LYS A 235 8.82 -20.40 -32.96
CA LYS A 235 7.61 -20.93 -32.32
C LYS A 235 7.26 -20.24 -30.99
N ASN A 236 8.25 -20.00 -30.12
CA ASN A 236 7.97 -19.64 -28.72
C ASN A 236 8.16 -18.15 -28.39
N TYR A 237 8.96 -17.42 -29.17
CA TYR A 237 9.24 -16.01 -28.92
C TYR A 237 8.03 -15.09 -29.13
N PRO A 238 7.21 -15.24 -30.18
CA PRO A 238 6.07 -14.34 -30.38
C PRO A 238 5.10 -14.35 -29.19
N GLU A 239 4.70 -15.55 -28.74
CA GLU A 239 3.82 -15.71 -27.58
C GLU A 239 4.47 -15.22 -26.28
N ALA A 240 5.76 -15.50 -26.09
CA ALA A 240 6.49 -15.06 -24.90
C ALA A 240 6.62 -13.53 -24.82
N ILE A 241 6.86 -12.85 -25.95
CA ILE A 241 6.98 -11.40 -26.00
C ILE A 241 5.64 -10.74 -25.67
N ASN A 242 4.56 -11.13 -26.36
CA ASN A 242 3.21 -10.62 -26.09
C ASN A 242 2.82 -10.79 -24.62
N LYS A 243 3.15 -11.96 -24.05
CA LYS A 243 2.97 -12.24 -22.63
C LYS A 243 3.79 -11.31 -21.74
N TYR A 244 5.06 -11.04 -22.06
CA TYR A 244 5.90 -10.17 -21.24
C TYR A 244 5.48 -8.71 -21.32
N GLU A 245 5.02 -8.24 -22.47
CA GLU A 245 4.48 -6.88 -22.62
C GLU A 245 3.21 -6.69 -21.81
N HIS A 246 2.25 -7.62 -21.94
CA HIS A 246 1.05 -7.59 -21.13
C HIS A 246 1.37 -7.67 -19.62
N GLN A 247 2.40 -8.44 -19.24
CA GLN A 247 2.87 -8.47 -17.85
C GLN A 247 3.51 -7.16 -17.39
N GLU A 248 4.22 -6.45 -18.28
CA GLU A 248 4.82 -5.14 -18.00
C GLU A 248 3.77 -4.04 -17.90
N GLU A 249 2.74 -4.07 -18.75
CA GLU A 249 1.56 -3.19 -18.66
C GLU A 249 0.88 -3.33 -17.29
N ILE A 250 0.62 -4.57 -16.86
CA ILE A 250 0.04 -4.82 -15.54
C ILE A 250 1.00 -4.35 -14.43
N LEU A 251 2.30 -4.66 -14.52
CA LEU A 251 3.27 -4.26 -13.50
C LEU A 251 3.34 -2.74 -13.36
N ALA A 252 3.28 -2.01 -14.46
CA ALA A 252 3.57 -0.58 -14.52
C ALA A 252 4.89 -0.29 -13.77
N GLU A 253 4.83 0.53 -12.73
CA GLU A 253 6.00 0.90 -11.90
C GLU A 253 6.33 -0.12 -10.80
N ARG A 254 5.46 -1.10 -10.56
CA ARG A 254 5.59 -2.05 -9.43
C ARG A 254 6.66 -3.11 -9.70
N ASN A 255 7.16 -3.69 -8.61
CA ASN A 255 8.16 -4.76 -8.67
C ASN A 255 7.54 -6.17 -8.88
N SER A 256 6.28 -6.34 -8.50
CA SER A 256 5.58 -7.63 -8.57
C SER A 256 4.06 -7.46 -8.55
N TYR A 257 3.34 -8.48 -9.02
CA TYR A 257 1.90 -8.60 -8.79
C TYR A 257 1.45 -10.08 -8.66
N SER A 258 0.23 -10.30 -8.15
CA SER A 258 -0.39 -11.64 -8.10
C SER A 258 -1.20 -11.98 -9.34
N LYS A 259 -1.08 -13.21 -9.84
CA LYS A 259 -1.85 -13.64 -11.04
C LYS A 259 -3.36 -13.67 -10.80
N THR A 260 -3.80 -13.88 -9.55
CA THR A 260 -5.23 -13.96 -9.20
C THR A 260 -5.85 -12.64 -8.77
N ASP A 261 -5.01 -11.69 -8.34
CA ASP A 261 -5.40 -10.32 -8.02
C ASP A 261 -4.30 -9.38 -8.56
N PRO A 262 -4.41 -8.93 -9.83
CA PRO A 262 -3.36 -8.16 -10.49
C PRO A 262 -2.99 -6.84 -9.79
N ASP A 263 -3.85 -6.30 -8.94
CA ASP A 263 -3.61 -5.06 -8.20
C ASP A 263 -2.82 -5.29 -6.90
N ALA A 264 -2.82 -6.52 -6.38
CA ALA A 264 -2.10 -6.90 -5.17
C ALA A 264 -0.60 -7.08 -5.43
N THR A 265 0.23 -6.57 -4.52
CA THR A 265 1.70 -6.63 -4.62
C THR A 265 2.25 -7.56 -3.55
N PHE A 266 3.36 -8.25 -3.82
CA PHE A 266 4.00 -9.09 -2.82
C PHE A 266 4.74 -8.21 -1.81
N MET A 267 4.31 -8.30 -0.55
CA MET A 267 4.86 -7.51 0.54
C MET A 267 5.27 -8.41 1.69
N ARG A 268 6.28 -7.97 2.44
CA ARG A 268 6.67 -8.62 3.69
C ARG A 268 5.64 -8.24 4.76
N MET A 269 4.98 -9.24 5.34
CA MET A 269 4.03 -9.04 6.42
C MET A 269 4.77 -8.85 7.75
N LYS A 270 4.20 -8.06 8.67
CA LYS A 270 4.73 -7.96 10.05
C LYS A 270 4.60 -9.31 10.80
N GLU A 271 3.54 -10.07 10.51
CA GLU A 271 3.28 -11.39 11.08
C GLU A 271 4.09 -12.46 10.33
N ASP A 272 5.32 -12.69 10.78
CA ASP A 272 6.28 -13.65 10.21
C ASP A 272 6.68 -14.68 11.28
N HIS A 273 5.75 -15.57 11.63
CA HIS A 273 5.92 -16.60 12.67
C HIS A 273 7.14 -17.50 12.40
N MET A 274 7.43 -17.76 11.12
CA MET A 274 8.56 -18.58 10.67
C MET A 274 9.86 -17.79 10.56
N ARG A 275 9.83 -16.46 10.74
CA ARG A 275 10.94 -15.51 10.55
C ARG A 275 11.68 -15.66 9.22
N ASN A 276 11.03 -16.24 8.22
CA ASN A 276 11.63 -16.57 6.93
C ASN A 276 11.44 -15.44 5.90
N GLY A 277 10.75 -14.36 6.29
CA GLY A 277 10.50 -13.21 5.44
C GLY A 277 9.56 -13.50 4.27
N GLN A 278 8.71 -14.53 4.37
CA GLN A 278 7.83 -14.92 3.27
C GLN A 278 6.93 -13.76 2.84
N LEU A 279 7.02 -13.41 1.56
CA LEU A 279 6.20 -12.38 0.96
C LEU A 279 4.81 -12.94 0.67
N LYS A 280 3.78 -12.15 0.96
CA LYS A 280 2.39 -12.48 0.65
C LYS A 280 1.80 -11.39 -0.24
N PRO A 281 0.87 -11.74 -1.15
CA PRO A 281 0.13 -10.73 -1.88
C PRO A 281 -0.71 -9.93 -0.90
N ALA A 282 -0.52 -8.61 -0.89
CA ALA A 282 -1.09 -7.71 0.09
C ALA A 282 -1.32 -6.32 -0.50
N TYR A 283 -2.07 -5.53 0.24
CA TYR A 283 -2.18 -4.09 0.04
C TYR A 283 -1.61 -3.37 1.25
N ASN A 284 -0.96 -2.24 1.00
CA ASN A 284 -0.54 -1.32 2.04
C ASN A 284 -1.67 -0.32 2.28
N VAL A 285 -2.37 -0.46 3.40
CA VAL A 285 -3.45 0.43 3.79
C VAL A 285 -2.91 1.53 4.70
N GLN A 286 -3.39 2.74 4.47
CA GLN A 286 -3.03 3.92 5.24
C GLN A 286 -4.26 4.47 5.92
N ILE A 287 -4.10 4.90 7.17
CA ILE A 287 -5.13 5.66 7.88
C ILE A 287 -4.52 6.91 8.50
N SER A 288 -5.34 7.94 8.56
CA SER A 288 -5.13 9.08 9.46
C SER A 288 -6.20 9.02 10.54
N THR A 289 -5.81 9.16 11.80
CA THR A 289 -6.72 9.08 12.93
C THR A 289 -6.67 10.33 13.80
N SER A 290 -7.74 10.54 14.56
CA SER A 290 -7.86 11.56 15.59
C SER A 290 -8.75 11.02 16.70
N ASN A 291 -8.25 10.98 17.93
CA ASN A 291 -8.91 10.36 19.09
C ASN A 291 -9.34 8.90 18.81
N GLN A 292 -8.53 8.14 18.07
CA GLN A 292 -8.81 6.77 17.63
C GLN A 292 -9.99 6.61 16.64
N PHE A 293 -10.55 7.71 16.14
CA PHE A 293 -11.43 7.70 14.97
C PHE A 293 -10.61 7.81 13.70
N ILE A 294 -10.98 7.06 12.67
CA ILE A 294 -10.39 7.16 11.34
C ILE A 294 -10.97 8.37 10.64
N VAL A 295 -10.11 9.34 10.33
CA VAL A 295 -10.43 10.58 9.60
C VAL A 295 -10.23 10.41 8.11
N ASN A 296 -9.21 9.63 7.71
CA ASN A 296 -8.93 9.32 6.33
C ASN A 296 -8.42 7.87 6.19
N TYR A 297 -8.74 7.22 5.06
CA TYR A 297 -8.15 5.98 4.62
C TYR A 297 -7.75 5.98 3.13
N THR A 298 -6.66 5.30 2.79
CA THR A 298 -6.27 5.01 1.39
C THR A 298 -5.61 3.64 1.25
N ILE A 299 -5.51 3.15 0.01
CA ILE A 299 -4.93 1.85 -0.32
C ILE A 299 -3.88 1.98 -1.41
N HIS A 300 -2.73 1.36 -1.17
CA HIS A 300 -1.56 1.43 -2.04
C HIS A 300 -1.02 0.04 -2.36
N SER A 301 -0.50 -0.09 -3.57
CA SER A 301 0.25 -1.27 -4.00
C SER A 301 1.74 -1.17 -3.61
N ASN A 302 2.17 -0.02 -3.06
CA ASN A 302 3.56 0.24 -2.68
C ASN A 302 3.89 -0.45 -1.34
N PRO A 303 4.96 -1.28 -1.27
CA PRO A 303 5.32 -1.98 -0.03
C PRO A 303 5.83 -1.08 1.10
N THR A 304 6.35 0.10 0.77
CA THR A 304 6.91 1.07 1.72
C THR A 304 6.01 2.28 1.86
N ASP A 305 5.99 2.86 3.06
CA ASP A 305 5.09 3.98 3.40
C ASP A 305 5.58 5.33 2.87
N ILE A 306 6.88 5.45 2.52
CA ILE A 306 7.47 6.68 1.95
C ILE A 306 6.63 7.24 0.79
N LEU A 307 6.18 6.37 -0.12
CA LEU A 307 5.53 6.78 -1.38
C LEU A 307 4.00 6.91 -1.25
N THR A 308 3.43 6.68 -0.08
CA THR A 308 1.97 6.68 0.12
C THR A 308 1.44 8.00 0.66
N LEU A 309 2.31 8.83 1.26
CA LEU A 309 1.89 10.07 1.92
C LEU A 309 1.23 11.06 0.95
N LYS A 310 1.85 11.29 -0.22
CA LYS A 310 1.36 12.27 -1.19
C LYS A 310 -0.08 12.01 -1.59
N SER A 311 -0.38 10.81 -2.05
CA SER A 311 -1.72 10.40 -2.45
C SER A 311 -2.68 10.29 -1.26
N HIS A 312 -2.19 10.00 -0.05
CA HIS A 312 -3.01 10.04 1.16
C HIS A 312 -3.43 11.47 1.53
N MET A 313 -2.53 12.44 1.39
CA MET A 313 -2.79 13.86 1.64
C MET A 313 -3.71 14.47 0.59
N GLU A 314 -3.45 14.20 -0.69
CA GLU A 314 -4.33 14.62 -1.79
C GLU A 314 -5.75 14.07 -1.59
N GLN A 315 -5.88 12.84 -1.11
CA GLN A 315 -7.20 12.30 -0.79
C GLN A 315 -7.86 13.08 0.37
N HIS A 316 -7.14 13.38 1.46
CA HIS A 316 -7.69 14.15 2.58
C HIS A 316 -8.18 15.53 2.12
N GLU A 317 -7.38 16.20 1.28
CA GLU A 317 -7.73 17.49 0.68
C GLU A 317 -8.97 17.39 -0.20
N ASN A 318 -9.10 16.33 -1.00
CA ASN A 318 -10.30 16.10 -1.81
C ASN A 318 -11.55 15.90 -0.93
N SER A 319 -11.41 15.30 0.26
CA SER A 319 -12.52 15.08 1.19
C SER A 319 -12.95 16.33 1.95
N PHE A 320 -11.99 17.18 2.35
CA PHE A 320 -12.26 18.31 3.26
C PHE A 320 -11.94 19.69 2.66
N ASN A 321 -11.58 19.75 1.39
CA ASN A 321 -11.16 20.94 0.63
C ASN A 321 -9.95 21.69 1.20
N ARG A 322 -9.20 21.06 2.12
CA ARG A 322 -7.99 21.62 2.73
C ARG A 322 -7.10 20.53 3.31
N PRO A 323 -5.78 20.76 3.42
CA PRO A 323 -4.89 19.87 4.15
C PRO A 323 -5.15 19.95 5.66
N PRO A 324 -4.76 18.91 6.43
CA PRO A 324 -4.71 19.02 7.89
C PRO A 324 -3.70 20.10 8.30
N LYS A 325 -3.94 20.77 9.43
CA LYS A 325 -3.00 21.75 9.99
C LYS A 325 -1.75 21.07 10.55
N THR A 326 -1.96 19.91 11.19
CA THR A 326 -0.91 19.16 11.88
C THR A 326 -0.95 17.69 11.48
N LEU A 327 0.21 17.14 11.11
CA LEU A 327 0.37 15.73 10.75
C LEU A 327 1.51 15.09 11.53
N THR A 328 1.23 13.96 12.19
CA THR A 328 2.24 13.18 12.91
C THR A 328 2.37 11.79 12.29
N ALA A 329 3.58 11.38 11.91
CA ALA A 329 3.82 10.07 11.28
C ALA A 329 5.14 9.41 11.73
N ASP A 330 5.32 8.12 11.43
CA ASP A 330 6.55 7.42 11.78
C ASP A 330 7.74 7.80 10.89
N ALA A 331 8.88 7.19 11.21
CA ALA A 331 10.10 7.34 10.46
C ALA A 331 10.02 6.80 9.02
N GLY A 332 9.05 5.91 8.75
CA GLY A 332 8.77 5.35 7.42
C GLY A 332 8.28 6.38 6.42
N TYR A 333 7.82 7.56 6.87
CA TYR A 333 7.44 8.69 6.00
C TYR A 333 8.56 9.71 5.83
N GLY A 334 9.66 9.62 6.58
CA GLY A 334 10.73 10.60 6.56
C GLY A 334 11.61 10.56 5.30
N SER A 335 11.20 11.27 4.25
CA SER A 335 11.94 11.48 2.99
C SER A 335 11.98 12.95 2.61
N GLU A 336 12.96 13.36 1.79
CA GLU A 336 13.05 14.74 1.29
C GLU A 336 11.77 15.16 0.58
N GLU A 337 11.26 14.30 -0.31
CA GLU A 337 10.02 14.54 -1.06
C GLU A 337 8.82 14.78 -0.13
N ASN A 338 8.68 14.00 0.94
CA ASN A 338 7.57 14.17 1.88
C ASN A 338 7.73 15.44 2.73
N TYR A 339 8.94 15.76 3.18
CA TYR A 339 9.16 17.01 3.91
C TYR A 339 8.90 18.24 3.03
N ALA A 340 9.38 18.21 1.78
CA ALA A 340 9.12 19.27 0.81
C ALA A 340 7.62 19.43 0.52
N LEU A 341 6.89 18.31 0.37
CA LEU A 341 5.43 18.32 0.20
C LEU A 341 4.71 18.95 1.39
N LEU A 342 5.09 18.57 2.62
CA LEU A 342 4.46 19.07 3.84
C LEU A 342 4.75 20.56 4.05
N GLU A 343 5.97 21.02 3.75
CA GLU A 343 6.33 22.44 3.77
C GLU A 343 5.58 23.24 2.70
N GLN A 344 5.48 22.71 1.47
CA GLN A 344 4.70 23.33 0.39
C GLN A 344 3.23 23.52 0.75
N LYS A 345 2.65 22.53 1.45
CA LYS A 345 1.24 22.55 1.89
C LYS A 345 1.04 23.27 3.23
N GLN A 346 2.09 23.85 3.81
CA GLN A 346 2.06 24.57 5.09
C GLN A 346 1.51 23.73 6.25
N VAL A 347 1.81 22.42 6.25
CA VAL A 347 1.40 21.48 7.30
C VAL A 347 2.49 21.40 8.37
N GLU A 348 2.14 21.65 9.62
CA GLU A 348 3.05 21.44 10.75
C GLU A 348 3.26 19.93 10.94
N SER A 349 4.47 19.46 10.64
CA SER A 349 4.73 18.02 10.50
C SER A 349 5.64 17.46 11.58
N PHE A 350 5.08 16.58 12.41
CA PHE A 350 5.79 15.80 13.42
C PHE A 350 6.16 14.42 12.86
N VAL A 351 6.97 14.42 11.79
CA VAL A 351 7.41 13.19 11.09
C VAL A 351 8.85 12.88 11.47
N LYS A 352 9.09 11.69 12.02
CA LYS A 352 10.45 11.23 12.32
C LYS A 352 11.22 10.99 11.01
N PHE A 353 12.54 11.13 11.06
CA PHE A 353 13.42 10.53 10.05
C PHE A 353 14.00 9.21 10.56
N ASN A 354 14.40 8.31 9.65
CA ASN A 354 14.87 6.94 9.96
C ASN A 354 15.96 6.80 11.03
N MET A 355 16.80 7.83 11.20
CA MET A 355 17.90 7.82 12.18
C MET A 355 17.60 8.63 13.43
N PHE A 356 16.40 9.21 13.58
CA PHE A 356 16.07 10.15 14.66
C PHE A 356 16.29 9.55 16.05
N ASP A 357 15.69 8.38 16.34
CA ASP A 357 15.85 7.73 17.65
C ASP A 357 17.27 7.17 17.84
N LYS A 358 17.92 6.73 16.76
CA LYS A 358 19.29 6.16 16.80
C LYS A 358 20.35 7.22 17.07
N GLN A 359 20.20 8.41 16.50
CA GLN A 359 21.12 9.52 16.70
C GLN A 359 21.08 10.08 18.12
N GLN A 360 19.95 9.92 18.83
CA GLN A 360 19.84 10.28 20.24
C GLN A 360 20.42 9.21 21.18
N ASN A 361 20.65 8.00 20.70
CA ASN A 361 21.18 6.92 21.52
C ASN A 361 22.72 6.98 21.60
N ALA A 362 23.24 7.32 22.78
CA ALA A 362 24.68 7.44 23.04
C ALA A 362 25.46 6.15 22.70
N HIS A 363 24.92 4.98 23.04
CA HIS A 363 25.57 3.69 22.75
C HIS A 363 25.63 3.41 21.24
N TYR A 364 24.59 3.79 20.48
CA TYR A 364 24.62 3.68 19.02
C TYR A 364 25.71 4.58 18.41
N ASN A 365 25.81 5.82 18.90
CA ASN A 365 26.81 6.77 18.42
C ASN A 365 28.24 6.33 18.73
N GLN A 366 28.48 5.73 19.91
CA GLN A 366 29.78 5.15 20.26
C GLN A 366 30.15 3.95 19.40
N LYS A 367 29.16 3.13 19.00
CA LYS A 367 29.38 1.98 18.11
C LYS A 367 29.70 2.38 16.67
N TYR A 368 29.18 3.52 16.21
CA TYR A 368 29.37 4.03 14.85
C TYR A 368 29.98 5.44 14.86
N PRO A 369 31.19 5.62 15.41
CA PRO A 369 31.82 6.94 15.64
C PRO A 369 32.22 7.64 14.33
N PHE A 370 32.24 6.90 13.22
CA PHE A 370 32.69 7.37 11.92
C PHE A 370 31.53 7.57 10.94
N ALA A 371 30.29 7.63 11.42
CA ALA A 371 29.13 7.87 10.55
C ALA A 371 29.17 9.28 9.93
N ALA A 372 28.62 9.45 8.71
CA ALA A 372 28.69 10.72 7.98
C ALA A 372 28.04 11.90 8.74
N ASN A 373 26.99 11.64 9.51
CA ASN A 373 26.29 12.65 10.32
C ASN A 373 27.06 13.08 11.57
N GLN A 374 28.17 12.43 11.91
CA GLN A 374 29.04 12.81 13.02
C GLN A 374 30.29 13.58 12.55
N LEU A 375 30.51 13.67 11.24
CA LEU A 375 31.64 14.43 10.71
C LEU A 375 31.39 15.92 10.87
N PHE A 376 32.43 16.65 11.25
CA PHE A 376 32.39 18.10 11.32
C PHE A 376 32.35 18.68 9.91
N TYR A 377 31.40 19.59 9.68
CA TYR A 377 31.30 20.37 8.45
C TYR A 377 31.81 21.79 8.71
N ASN A 378 32.77 22.24 7.91
CA ASN A 378 33.28 23.61 7.94
C ASN A 378 32.57 24.44 6.86
N GLU A 379 31.64 25.30 7.27
CA GLU A 379 30.85 26.15 6.38
C GLU A 379 31.69 27.15 5.57
N GLN A 380 32.79 27.67 6.14
CA GLN A 380 33.62 28.68 5.47
C GLN A 380 34.42 28.11 4.29
N LYS A 381 34.84 26.85 4.40
CA LYS A 381 35.68 26.19 3.40
C LYS A 381 34.90 25.21 2.52
N ASP A 382 33.62 24.98 2.81
CA ASP A 382 32.80 23.92 2.22
C ASP A 382 33.54 22.56 2.22
N THR A 383 34.01 22.15 3.40
CA THR A 383 34.74 20.88 3.56
C THR A 383 34.24 20.10 4.75
N TYR A 384 34.22 18.78 4.63
CA TYR A 384 34.03 17.88 5.77
C TYR A 384 35.39 17.47 6.34
N ILE A 385 35.47 17.27 7.65
CA ILE A 385 36.68 16.78 8.29
C ILE A 385 36.51 15.29 8.59
N CYS A 386 37.44 14.48 8.08
CA CYS A 386 37.42 13.05 8.35
C CYS A 386 37.82 12.76 9.81
N PRO A 387 37.58 11.54 10.33
CA PRO A 387 37.96 11.19 11.70
C PRO A 387 39.47 11.28 12.02
N MET A 388 40.33 11.23 10.99
CA MET A 388 41.79 11.41 11.11
C MET A 388 42.20 12.90 11.06
N GLY A 389 41.26 13.83 10.90
CA GLY A 389 41.52 15.28 10.81
C GLY A 389 41.81 15.82 9.40
N GLN A 390 41.91 14.95 8.38
CA GLN A 390 42.11 15.38 6.99
C GLN A 390 40.85 16.04 6.39
N SER A 391 41.02 17.02 5.49
CA SER A 391 39.90 17.62 4.75
C SER A 391 39.34 16.68 3.69
N MET A 392 38.03 16.68 3.55
CA MET A 392 37.29 16.03 2.48
C MET A 392 36.76 17.12 1.57
N ASP A 393 37.33 17.19 0.37
CA ASP A 393 37.06 18.27 -0.57
C ASP A 393 35.83 17.93 -1.42
N PHE A 394 35.13 18.97 -1.87
CA PHE A 394 34.00 18.84 -2.77
C PHE A 394 34.44 18.33 -4.15
N VAL A 395 33.82 17.24 -4.61
CA VAL A 395 34.13 16.60 -5.90
C VAL A 395 33.10 16.95 -6.97
N GLY A 396 31.84 17.17 -6.58
CA GLY A 396 30.77 17.52 -7.51
C GLY A 396 29.37 17.21 -7.00
N ILE A 397 28.38 17.62 -7.79
CA ILE A 397 26.96 17.34 -7.57
C ILE A 397 26.51 16.22 -8.49
N VAL A 398 25.79 15.26 -7.93
CA VAL A 398 25.11 14.19 -8.68
C VAL A 398 23.62 14.35 -8.52
N LYS A 399 22.92 14.40 -9.65
CA LYS A 399 21.46 14.33 -9.69
C LYS A 399 21.04 12.87 -9.58
N LYS A 400 20.21 12.56 -8.60
CA LYS A 400 19.66 11.22 -8.39
C LYS A 400 18.15 11.29 -8.40
N ARG A 401 17.52 10.38 -9.13
CA ARG A 401 16.06 10.27 -9.18
C ARG A 401 15.58 9.20 -8.21
N THR A 402 14.61 9.53 -7.37
CA THR A 402 13.95 8.56 -6.48
C THR A 402 13.03 7.64 -7.27
N ALA A 403 12.47 6.62 -6.61
CA ALA A 403 11.50 5.71 -7.22
C ALA A 403 10.18 6.42 -7.64
N SER A 404 9.81 7.52 -6.97
CA SER A 404 8.69 8.41 -7.35
C SER A 404 8.99 9.33 -8.52
N GLY A 405 10.24 9.38 -8.97
CA GLY A 405 10.66 10.31 -10.01
C GLY A 405 11.14 11.67 -9.49
N PHE A 406 11.22 11.88 -8.17
CA PHE A 406 11.71 13.12 -7.55
C PHE A 406 13.22 13.27 -7.74
N GLU A 407 13.66 14.44 -8.20
CA GLU A 407 15.09 14.74 -8.40
C GLU A 407 15.72 15.28 -7.13
N GLN A 408 16.78 14.61 -6.69
CA GLN A 408 17.58 15.00 -5.54
C GLN A 408 18.96 15.44 -6.01
N GLN A 409 19.47 16.53 -5.44
CA GLN A 409 20.85 16.94 -5.62
C GLN A 409 21.69 16.41 -4.47
N ILE A 410 22.70 15.60 -4.81
CA ILE A 410 23.58 14.98 -3.84
C ILE A 410 24.99 15.51 -4.06
N ARG A 411 25.56 16.14 -3.04
CA ARG A 411 26.94 16.61 -3.03
C ARG A 411 27.86 15.49 -2.60
N ARG A 412 28.99 15.37 -3.29
CA ARG A 412 30.02 14.37 -3.00
C ARG A 412 31.26 15.05 -2.44
N TYR A 413 31.72 14.54 -1.31
CA TYR A 413 32.98 14.95 -0.70
C TYR A 413 33.91 13.74 -0.58
N GLN A 414 35.18 13.91 -0.93
CA GLN A 414 36.15 12.82 -0.96
C GLN A 414 37.39 13.17 -0.14
N ALA A 415 37.84 12.20 0.65
CA ALA A 415 39.12 12.28 1.35
C ALA A 415 40.30 12.07 0.36
N LYS A 416 41.49 12.57 0.72
CA LYS A 416 42.66 12.50 -0.17
C LYS A 416 43.48 11.22 -0.01
N ASN A 417 43.80 10.84 1.22
CA ASN A 417 44.80 9.81 1.51
C ASN A 417 44.25 8.78 2.50
N CYS A 418 43.34 7.90 2.06
CA CYS A 418 42.82 6.83 2.93
C CYS A 418 43.70 5.57 2.91
N SER A 419 44.47 5.32 1.85
CA SER A 419 45.20 4.06 1.66
C SER A 419 46.15 3.71 2.82
N ASN A 420 46.88 4.71 3.33
CA ASN A 420 47.84 4.56 4.43
C ASN A 420 47.29 5.05 5.79
N CYS A 421 45.97 5.25 5.91
CA CYS A 421 45.36 5.78 7.12
C CYS A 421 45.25 4.68 8.20
N PRO A 422 45.66 4.91 9.46
CA PRO A 422 45.50 3.96 10.56
C PRO A 422 44.05 3.57 10.83
N LEU A 423 43.10 4.44 10.47
CA LEU A 423 41.66 4.21 10.62
C LEU A 423 41.03 3.53 9.39
N ASN A 424 41.81 3.17 8.36
CA ASN A 424 41.29 2.48 7.18
C ASN A 424 40.67 1.11 7.56
N GLY A 425 39.57 0.74 6.92
CA GLY A 425 38.76 -0.44 7.26
C GLY A 425 37.75 -0.20 8.40
N ALA A 426 38.13 0.52 9.47
CA ALA A 426 37.22 0.90 10.55
C ALA A 426 36.39 2.15 10.19
N CYS A 427 37.01 3.15 9.57
CA CYS A 427 36.41 4.43 9.18
C CYS A 427 35.44 4.31 7.99
N HIS A 428 35.78 3.50 6.99
CA HIS A 428 34.94 3.22 5.83
C HIS A 428 35.31 1.87 5.20
N LYS A 429 34.41 1.31 4.38
CA LYS A 429 34.60 0.00 3.70
C LYS A 429 34.82 0.10 2.18
N SER A 430 34.99 1.32 1.63
CA SER A 430 35.22 1.51 0.20
C SER A 430 36.64 1.12 -0.20
N LYS A 431 36.82 0.60 -1.43
CA LYS A 431 38.13 0.17 -1.96
C LYS A 431 39.12 1.31 -2.20
N GLY A 432 38.62 2.53 -2.39
CA GLY A 432 39.44 3.75 -2.52
C GLY A 432 39.13 4.74 -1.39
N ASN A 433 39.53 5.99 -1.60
CA ASN A 433 39.28 7.06 -0.64
C ASN A 433 37.82 7.15 -0.19
N ARG A 434 37.63 7.48 1.08
CA ARG A 434 36.31 7.68 1.67
C ARG A 434 35.57 8.75 0.88
N LEU A 435 34.42 8.36 0.32
CA LEU A 435 33.46 9.25 -0.32
C LEU A 435 32.23 9.34 0.58
N ILE A 436 31.75 10.55 0.86
CA ILE A 436 30.46 10.78 1.50
C ILE A 436 29.52 11.48 0.53
N GLU A 437 28.25 11.09 0.60
CA GLU A 437 27.16 11.67 -0.17
C GLU A 437 26.23 12.40 0.80
N ILE A 438 26.12 13.71 0.62
CA ILE A 438 25.29 14.57 1.46
C ILE A 438 24.19 15.18 0.61
N ASN A 439 22.97 15.09 1.13
CA ASN A 439 21.82 15.78 0.57
C ASN A 439 21.49 16.95 1.52
N GLU A 440 21.83 18.17 1.10
CA GLU A 440 21.70 19.38 1.89
C GLU A 440 20.24 19.70 2.22
N ASN A 441 19.35 19.60 1.23
CA ASN A 441 17.91 19.82 1.43
C ASN A 441 17.35 18.88 2.50
N LEU A 442 17.62 17.58 2.36
CA LEU A 442 17.19 16.59 3.34
C LEU A 442 17.81 16.83 4.72
N GLN A 443 19.05 17.31 4.79
CA GLN A 443 19.69 17.65 6.07
C GLN A 443 19.03 18.86 6.73
N SER A 444 18.69 19.90 5.96
CA SER A 444 17.92 21.05 6.42
C SER A 444 16.54 20.64 6.95
N HIS A 445 15.79 19.82 6.19
CA HIS A 445 14.51 19.28 6.66
C HIS A 445 14.65 18.44 7.94
N LYS A 446 15.70 17.61 8.04
CA LYS A 446 15.97 16.83 9.27
C LYS A 446 16.30 17.71 10.46
N GLN A 447 17.02 18.82 10.28
CA GLN A 447 17.31 19.77 11.35
C GLN A 447 16.02 20.46 11.83
N LYS A 448 15.18 20.95 10.90
CA LYS A 448 13.85 21.50 11.21
C LYS A 448 12.99 20.49 11.99
N ALA A 449 12.88 19.26 11.46
CA ALA A 449 12.13 18.18 12.11
C ALA A 449 12.72 17.83 13.49
N HIS A 450 14.04 17.80 13.64
CA HIS A 450 14.69 17.53 14.92
C HIS A 450 14.36 18.60 15.97
N CYS A 451 14.41 19.88 15.61
CA CYS A 451 14.03 20.97 16.51
C CYS A 451 12.57 20.84 16.92
N LEU A 452 11.66 20.69 15.95
CA LEU A 452 10.23 20.59 16.19
C LEU A 452 9.84 19.36 17.03
N LEU A 453 10.39 18.18 16.73
CA LEU A 453 10.08 16.94 17.44
C LEU A 453 10.55 16.93 18.90
N ASN A 454 11.55 17.75 19.26
CA ASN A 454 12.10 17.86 20.61
C ASN A 454 11.48 18.99 21.44
N THR A 455 10.57 19.77 20.87
CA THR A 455 9.69 20.66 21.65
C THR A 455 8.73 19.86 22.53
N GLU A 456 8.15 20.49 23.54
CA GLU A 456 7.11 19.87 24.39
C GLU A 456 5.91 19.39 23.56
N GLN A 457 5.47 20.21 22.60
CA GLN A 457 4.39 19.86 21.66
C GLN A 457 4.77 18.65 20.80
N GLY A 458 5.98 18.63 20.24
CA GLY A 458 6.46 17.49 19.44
C GLY A 458 6.60 16.20 20.23
N ILE A 459 7.01 16.27 21.49
CA ILE A 459 7.03 15.12 22.41
C ILE A 459 5.60 14.63 22.68
N SER A 460 4.66 15.56 22.92
CA SER A 460 3.25 15.24 23.15
C SER A 460 2.64 14.51 21.95
N HIS A 461 2.75 15.06 20.74
CA HIS A 461 2.22 14.42 19.52
C HIS A 461 2.85 13.05 19.25
N ARG A 462 4.17 12.90 19.48
CA ARG A 462 4.85 11.60 19.32
C ARG A 462 4.30 10.55 20.28
N LYS A 463 4.05 10.91 21.54
CA LYS A 463 3.41 10.01 22.52
C LYS A 463 1.95 9.72 22.11
N LYS A 464 1.24 10.74 21.63
CA LYS A 464 -0.14 10.66 21.16
C LYS A 464 -0.36 9.67 20.03
N ARG A 465 0.52 9.71 19.04
CA ARG A 465 0.46 8.79 17.90
C ARG A 465 0.37 7.32 18.30
N CYS A 466 1.16 6.88 19.28
CA CYS A 466 1.20 5.49 19.71
C CYS A 466 -0.13 5.01 20.30
N TYR A 467 -0.88 5.86 20.99
CA TYR A 467 -2.18 5.49 21.53
C TYR A 467 -3.36 5.86 20.63
N ASP A 468 -3.14 6.63 19.57
CA ASP A 468 -4.18 7.00 18.62
C ASP A 468 -4.30 5.97 17.49
N VAL A 469 -3.23 5.73 16.75
CA VAL A 469 -3.29 4.92 15.51
C VAL A 469 -3.12 3.42 15.79
N GLU A 470 -2.21 3.05 16.69
CA GLU A 470 -1.88 1.63 16.93
C GLU A 470 -3.08 0.84 17.46
N PRO A 471 -3.89 1.36 18.41
CA PRO A 471 -5.09 0.66 18.88
C PRO A 471 -6.13 0.47 17.78
N VAL A 472 -6.24 1.39 16.83
CA VAL A 472 -7.16 1.25 15.69
C VAL A 472 -6.77 0.06 14.83
N PHE A 473 -5.49 -0.04 14.46
CA PHE A 473 -5.00 -1.21 13.72
C PHE A 473 -5.06 -2.50 14.54
N ALA A 474 -4.77 -2.44 15.85
CA ALA A 474 -4.87 -3.58 16.74
C ALA A 474 -6.31 -4.09 16.86
N ASN A 475 -7.30 -3.19 16.94
CA ASN A 475 -8.72 -3.54 16.96
C ASN A 475 -9.15 -4.20 15.65
N ILE A 476 -8.89 -3.55 14.52
CA ILE A 476 -9.18 -4.08 13.19
C ILE A 476 -8.56 -5.46 12.99
N LYS A 477 -7.33 -5.63 13.48
CA LYS A 477 -6.64 -6.89 13.34
C LYS A 477 -7.14 -7.91 14.38
N GLN A 478 -6.82 -7.74 15.64
CA GLN A 478 -7.01 -8.77 16.67
C GLN A 478 -8.47 -8.93 17.04
N ASN A 479 -9.17 -7.84 17.37
CA ASN A 479 -10.54 -7.92 17.87
C ASN A 479 -11.57 -8.15 16.77
N HIS A 480 -11.32 -7.63 15.55
CA HIS A 480 -12.24 -7.78 14.44
C HIS A 480 -11.92 -8.99 13.54
N GLY A 481 -10.77 -9.64 13.78
CA GLY A 481 -10.31 -10.79 12.99
C GLY A 481 -10.01 -10.47 11.53
N PHE A 482 -9.88 -9.19 11.14
CA PHE A 482 -9.70 -8.81 9.75
C PHE A 482 -8.22 -8.90 9.35
N ARG A 483 -7.80 -10.10 8.90
CA ARG A 483 -6.42 -10.38 8.42
C ARG A 483 -6.27 -10.31 6.90
N ARG A 484 -7.37 -10.50 6.17
CA ARG A 484 -7.37 -10.69 4.73
C ARG A 484 -8.64 -10.08 4.12
N PHE A 485 -8.48 -9.40 3.00
CA PHE A 485 -9.61 -8.91 2.21
C PHE A 485 -10.45 -10.07 1.66
N MET A 486 -11.74 -9.83 1.48
CA MET A 486 -12.65 -10.78 0.82
C MET A 486 -12.79 -10.46 -0.67
N LEU A 487 -12.62 -9.20 -1.06
CA LEU A 487 -12.74 -8.76 -2.44
C LEU A 487 -11.38 -8.72 -3.17
N ARG A 488 -11.43 -8.69 -4.50
CA ARG A 488 -10.26 -8.63 -5.40
C ARG A 488 -10.34 -7.40 -6.28
N GLY A 489 -9.18 -6.86 -6.64
CA GLY A 489 -9.04 -5.59 -7.36
C GLY A 489 -9.07 -4.39 -6.42
N LYS A 490 -8.19 -3.42 -6.69
CA LYS A 490 -7.92 -2.24 -5.84
C LYS A 490 -9.19 -1.52 -5.44
N GLN A 491 -10.09 -1.30 -6.39
CA GLN A 491 -11.33 -0.58 -6.16
C GLN A 491 -12.30 -1.28 -5.20
N LYS A 492 -12.46 -2.60 -5.33
CA LYS A 492 -13.34 -3.34 -4.43
C LYS A 492 -12.72 -3.49 -3.04
N VAL A 493 -11.40 -3.63 -3.00
CA VAL A 493 -10.62 -3.64 -1.76
C VAL A 493 -10.72 -2.28 -1.03
N GLU A 494 -10.73 -1.17 -1.78
CA GLU A 494 -10.97 0.17 -1.23
C GLU A 494 -12.37 0.31 -0.62
N ILE A 495 -13.39 -0.26 -1.28
CA ILE A 495 -14.75 -0.30 -0.71
C ILE A 495 -14.78 -1.09 0.61
N GLU A 496 -14.14 -2.25 0.63
CA GLU A 496 -14.10 -3.10 1.82
C GLU A 496 -13.36 -2.42 2.98
N TRP A 497 -12.27 -1.70 2.69
CA TRP A 497 -11.54 -0.93 3.70
C TRP A 497 -12.34 0.28 4.21
N GLY A 498 -13.05 0.98 3.33
CA GLY A 498 -13.92 2.10 3.73
C GLY A 498 -15.07 1.65 4.63
N LEU A 499 -15.71 0.51 4.32
CA LEU A 499 -16.74 -0.07 5.20
C LEU A 499 -16.18 -0.44 6.58
N LEU A 500 -14.94 -0.94 6.62
CA LEU A 500 -14.26 -1.24 7.88
C LEU A 500 -13.91 0.03 8.66
N ALA A 501 -13.53 1.10 7.98
CA ALA A 501 -13.26 2.39 8.60
C ALA A 501 -14.53 3.00 9.23
N ILE A 502 -15.66 2.98 8.50
CA ILE A 502 -16.96 3.40 9.03
C ILE A 502 -17.33 2.55 10.26
N ALA A 503 -17.22 1.23 10.15
CA ALA A 503 -17.56 0.33 11.25
C ALA A 503 -16.67 0.55 12.49
N GLN A 504 -15.38 0.80 12.30
CA GLN A 504 -14.46 1.14 13.38
C GLN A 504 -14.89 2.42 14.10
N ASN A 505 -15.25 3.47 13.35
CA ASN A 505 -15.70 4.73 13.92
C ASN A 505 -17.01 4.57 14.72
N ILE A 506 -17.99 3.84 14.17
CA ILE A 506 -19.26 3.59 14.84
C ILE A 506 -19.04 2.79 16.14
N ARG A 507 -18.20 1.75 16.11
CA ARG A 507 -17.84 0.99 17.32
C ARG A 507 -17.18 1.88 18.36
N LYS A 508 -16.27 2.75 17.94
CA LYS A 508 -15.57 3.66 18.85
C LYS A 508 -16.52 4.68 19.48
N LYS A 509 -17.56 5.11 18.76
CA LYS A 509 -18.63 5.96 19.32
C LYS A 509 -19.57 5.20 20.27
N ALA A 510 -19.78 3.91 20.03
CA ALA A 510 -20.63 3.08 20.87
C ALA A 510 -19.96 2.63 22.18
N ALA A 511 -18.63 2.56 22.19
CA ALA A 511 -17.82 2.23 23.36
C ALA A 511 -17.49 3.47 24.18
#